data_AF-A0A9X8VE42-F1
#
_entry.id   AF-A0A9X8VE42-F1
#
_cell.length_a   1.000
_cell.length_b   1.000
_cell.length_c   1.000
_cell.angle_alpha   90.00
_cell.angle_beta   90.00
_cell.angle_gamma   90.00
#
_symmetry.space_group_name_H-M   'P 1'
#
loop_
_entity.id
_entity.type
_entity.pdbx_description
1 polymer ?
#
loop_
_entity_poly.entity_id
_entity_poly.type
_entity_poly.pdbx_seq_one_letter_code
_entity_poly.pdbx_strand_id
1 'polypeptide(L)'
;AADQRYMSVRTSALNEQFAWLKQNGYQPVSVEQILQAQNGGPALPNKAVLLTFDDGYRSFYSRVFPLLKAYNWPAVLAPVGVWLDAPAGKPVDFGGLMTPRDRFLTWQQVREVSDSGLVEIGAHTYASHYGGIANPQGNTEPAVANRLYDAKQGRYESETEYRQRIEKDVALITRRITAATGKAPRVWVWPYGAAG
;
A
#
# COMPACT_ATOMS: atom_id res chain seq x y z
N ALA A 1 2.71 9.51 -22.49
CA ALA A 1 3.78 9.76 -21.51
C ALA A 1 3.35 9.21 -20.15
N ALA A 2 4.28 8.82 -19.27
CA ALA A 2 3.91 8.50 -17.89
C ALA A 2 3.33 9.77 -17.26
N ASP A 3 2.16 9.64 -16.64
CA ASP A 3 1.53 10.74 -15.93
C ASP A 3 2.35 10.98 -14.65
N GLN A 4 3.11 12.08 -14.61
CA GLN A 4 4.06 12.39 -13.52
C GLN A 4 3.39 12.57 -12.15
N ARG A 5 2.05 12.60 -12.09
CA ARG A 5 1.28 12.64 -10.84
C ARG A 5 1.17 11.28 -10.15
N TYR A 6 1.51 10.19 -10.85
CA TYR A 6 1.58 8.84 -10.32
C TYR A 6 2.97 8.28 -10.55
N MET A 7 3.63 7.79 -9.50
CA MET A 7 4.89 7.06 -9.66
C MET A 7 4.60 5.77 -10.44
N SER A 8 4.94 5.77 -11.73
CA SER A 8 4.53 4.72 -12.65
C SER A 8 5.69 4.31 -13.55
N VAL A 9 5.80 3.02 -13.80
CA VAL A 9 6.70 2.44 -14.79
C VAL A 9 5.90 1.92 -15.99
N ARG A 10 6.50 1.97 -17.19
CA ARG A 10 5.92 1.28 -18.35
C ARG A 10 5.94 -0.23 -18.09
N THR A 11 4.95 -0.96 -18.58
CA THR A 11 4.92 -2.42 -18.45
C THR A 11 6.14 -3.10 -19.06
N SER A 12 6.67 -2.57 -20.16
CA SER A 12 7.94 -3.07 -20.74
C SER A 12 9.12 -2.91 -19.77
N ALA A 13 9.22 -1.77 -19.10
CA ALA A 13 10.27 -1.51 -18.11
C ALA A 13 10.12 -2.43 -16.88
N LEU A 14 8.88 -2.73 -16.44
CA LEU A 14 8.65 -3.70 -15.37
C LEU A 14 9.11 -5.12 -15.77
N ASN A 15 8.81 -5.54 -17.01
CA ASN A 15 9.29 -6.82 -17.53
C ASN A 15 10.82 -6.88 -17.59
N GLU A 16 11.46 -5.79 -18.02
CA GLU A 16 12.92 -5.66 -18.04
C GLU A 16 13.52 -5.71 -16.64
N GLN A 17 12.89 -5.07 -15.65
CA GLN A 17 13.30 -5.15 -14.24
C GLN A 17 13.19 -6.57 -13.69
N PHE A 18 12.10 -7.30 -13.97
CA PHE A 18 11.93 -8.69 -13.57
C PHE A 18 12.97 -9.60 -14.24
N ALA A 19 13.19 -9.40 -15.55
CA ALA A 19 14.22 -10.13 -16.29
C ALA A 19 15.61 -9.86 -15.71
N TRP A 20 15.92 -8.61 -15.38
CA TRP A 20 17.20 -8.22 -14.78
C TRP A 20 17.41 -8.88 -13.41
N LEU A 21 16.40 -8.84 -12.52
CA LEU A 21 16.47 -9.52 -11.22
C LEU A 21 16.77 -11.01 -11.39
N LYS A 22 16.05 -11.68 -12.29
CA LYS A 22 16.24 -13.10 -12.58
C LYS A 22 17.64 -13.39 -13.13
N GLN A 23 18.10 -12.61 -14.12
CA GLN A 23 19.40 -12.78 -14.76
C GLN A 23 20.56 -12.53 -13.78
N ASN A 24 20.38 -11.63 -12.80
CA ASN A 24 21.38 -11.33 -11.79
C ASN A 24 21.28 -12.21 -10.54
N GLY A 25 20.43 -13.24 -10.57
CA GLY A 25 20.32 -14.26 -9.52
C GLY A 25 19.62 -13.78 -8.24
N TYR A 26 18.84 -12.69 -8.29
CA TYR A 26 17.99 -12.29 -7.17
C TYR A 26 16.86 -13.30 -6.98
N GLN A 27 16.50 -13.54 -5.72
CA GLN A 27 15.51 -14.53 -5.32
C GLN A 27 14.34 -13.84 -4.63
N PRO A 28 13.20 -13.66 -5.32
CA PRO A 28 12.01 -13.10 -4.70
C PRO A 28 11.52 -13.96 -3.53
N VAL A 29 11.32 -13.35 -2.37
CA VAL A 29 10.87 -14.01 -1.14
C VAL A 29 9.56 -13.43 -0.65
N SER A 30 8.76 -14.27 -0.01
CA SER A 30 7.50 -13.89 0.64
C SER A 30 7.73 -13.34 2.04
N VAL A 31 6.72 -12.63 2.55
CA VAL A 31 6.69 -12.17 3.95
C VAL A 31 6.77 -13.35 4.92
N GLU A 32 6.12 -14.46 4.60
CA GLU A 32 6.18 -15.68 5.41
C GLU A 32 7.61 -16.23 5.53
N GLN A 33 8.36 -16.28 4.43
CA GLN A 33 9.78 -16.71 4.46
C GLN A 33 10.64 -15.77 5.31
N ILE A 34 10.39 -14.46 5.26
CA ILE A 34 11.09 -13.48 6.09
C ILE A 34 10.80 -13.72 7.58
N LEU A 35 9.52 -13.92 7.94
CA LEU A 35 9.12 -14.19 9.32
C LEU A 35 9.67 -15.53 9.84
N GLN A 36 9.69 -16.57 9.00
CA GLN A 36 10.28 -17.86 9.37
C GLN A 36 11.78 -17.73 9.63
N ALA A 37 12.52 -17.05 8.75
CA ALA A 37 13.95 -16.81 8.95
C ALA A 37 14.24 -16.03 10.23
N GLN A 38 13.43 -15.01 10.54
CA GLN A 38 13.56 -14.23 11.77
C GLN A 38 13.32 -15.09 13.03
N ASN A 39 12.41 -16.07 12.96
CA ASN A 39 12.06 -16.95 14.07
C ASN A 39 12.94 -18.20 14.18
N GLY A 40 14.15 -18.18 13.61
CA GLY A 40 15.11 -19.29 13.68
C GLY A 40 14.82 -20.44 12.70
N GLY A 41 13.92 -20.23 11.75
CA GLY A 41 13.69 -21.14 10.61
C GLY A 41 14.79 -21.05 9.55
N PRO A 42 14.54 -21.59 8.34
CA PRO A 42 15.51 -21.55 7.25
C PRO A 42 15.96 -20.13 6.93
N ALA A 43 17.26 -19.95 6.72
CA ALA A 43 17.82 -18.67 6.28
C ALA A 43 17.25 -18.27 4.90
N LEU A 44 17.11 -16.96 4.67
CA LEU A 44 16.76 -16.45 3.36
C LEU A 44 17.85 -16.80 2.33
N PRO A 45 17.49 -17.03 1.07
CA PRO A 45 18.47 -17.28 0.03
C PRO A 45 19.40 -16.06 -0.17
N ASN A 46 20.61 -16.33 -0.67
CA ASN A 46 21.49 -15.25 -1.13
C ASN A 46 20.76 -14.40 -2.19
N LYS A 47 20.95 -13.07 -2.12
CA LYS A 47 20.26 -12.09 -2.98
C LYS A 47 18.72 -12.14 -2.85
N ALA A 48 18.20 -12.42 -1.66
CA ALA A 48 16.77 -12.30 -1.38
C ALA A 48 16.26 -10.89 -1.68
N VAL A 49 15.09 -10.79 -2.31
CA VAL A 49 14.40 -9.52 -2.59
C VAL A 49 12.91 -9.64 -2.27
N LEU A 50 12.32 -8.66 -1.59
CA LEU A 50 10.88 -8.56 -1.41
C LEU A 50 10.34 -7.56 -2.44
N LEU A 51 9.39 -8.00 -3.27
CA LEU A 51 8.71 -7.12 -4.23
C LEU A 51 7.49 -6.50 -3.54
N THR A 52 7.41 -5.18 -3.50
CA THR A 52 6.29 -4.45 -2.89
C THR A 52 5.63 -3.51 -3.90
N PHE A 53 4.31 -3.39 -3.83
CA PHE A 53 3.52 -2.51 -4.68
C PHE A 53 2.47 -1.81 -3.83
N ASP A 54 2.47 -0.49 -3.86
CA ASP A 54 1.67 0.33 -2.95
C ASP A 54 0.44 0.90 -3.65
N ASP A 55 -0.35 1.69 -2.92
CA ASP A 55 -1.55 2.44 -3.33
C ASP A 55 -2.78 1.61 -3.72
N GLY A 56 -2.60 0.42 -4.30
CA GLY A 56 -3.70 -0.42 -4.77
C GLY A 56 -4.24 0.01 -6.14
N TYR A 57 -3.37 0.37 -7.08
CA TYR A 57 -3.76 0.63 -8.47
C TYR A 57 -4.26 -0.62 -9.20
N ARG A 58 -5.25 -0.44 -10.09
CA ARG A 58 -5.76 -1.50 -10.98
C ARG A 58 -4.69 -2.03 -11.94
N SER A 59 -3.62 -1.27 -12.19
CA SER A 59 -2.45 -1.74 -12.94
C SER A 59 -1.76 -2.92 -12.27
N PHE A 60 -1.80 -3.02 -10.93
CA PHE A 60 -1.28 -4.20 -10.23
C PHE A 60 -1.99 -5.46 -10.72
N TYR A 61 -3.32 -5.48 -10.67
CA TYR A 61 -4.12 -6.63 -11.09
C TYR A 61 -4.01 -6.93 -12.59
N SER A 62 -4.03 -5.89 -13.43
CA SER A 62 -4.06 -6.07 -14.89
C SER A 62 -2.69 -6.28 -15.54
N ARG A 63 -1.58 -5.92 -14.87
CA ARG A 63 -0.23 -5.92 -15.47
C ARG A 63 0.81 -6.64 -14.60
N VAL A 64 0.84 -6.38 -13.30
CA VAL A 64 1.85 -6.96 -12.38
C VAL A 64 1.49 -8.40 -12.01
N PHE A 65 0.25 -8.63 -11.59
CA PHE A 65 -0.22 -9.93 -11.10
C PHE A 65 -0.07 -11.07 -12.14
N PRO A 66 -0.35 -10.88 -13.44
CA PRO A 66 -0.06 -11.88 -14.46
C PRO A 66 1.44 -12.25 -14.55
N LEU A 67 2.34 -11.28 -14.35
CA LEU A 67 3.79 -11.54 -14.34
C LEU A 67 4.19 -12.31 -13.09
N LEU A 68 3.69 -11.93 -11.92
CA LEU A 68 3.93 -12.68 -10.67
C LEU A 68 3.51 -14.14 -10.82
N LYS A 69 2.34 -14.40 -11.43
CA LYS A 69 1.89 -15.77 -11.74
C LYS A 69 2.82 -16.47 -12.72
N ALA A 70 3.21 -15.83 -13.82
CA ALA A 70 4.09 -16.42 -14.83
C ALA A 70 5.48 -16.78 -14.30
N TYR A 71 5.99 -16.00 -13.35
CA TYR A 71 7.29 -16.24 -12.71
C TYR A 71 7.19 -17.08 -11.44
N ASN A 72 5.97 -17.33 -10.93
CA ASN A 72 5.71 -17.88 -9.61
C ASN A 72 6.44 -17.11 -8.50
N TRP A 73 6.37 -15.78 -8.56
CA TRP A 73 7.08 -14.88 -7.65
C TRP A 73 6.16 -14.29 -6.60
N PRO A 74 6.56 -14.29 -5.31
CA PRO A 74 5.80 -13.65 -4.26
C PRO A 74 5.93 -12.12 -4.31
N ALA A 75 4.92 -11.43 -3.77
CA ALA A 75 4.95 -9.98 -3.60
C ALA A 75 4.08 -9.51 -2.41
N VAL A 76 4.19 -8.24 -2.08
CA VAL A 76 3.27 -7.52 -1.19
C VAL A 76 2.47 -6.51 -2.01
N LEU A 77 1.16 -6.43 -1.75
CA LEU A 77 0.29 -5.35 -2.21
C LEU A 77 -0.24 -4.59 -0.99
N ALA A 78 0.01 -3.29 -0.92
CA ALA A 78 -0.45 -2.43 0.18
C ALA A 78 -1.45 -1.37 -0.32
N PRO A 79 -2.77 -1.65 -0.35
CA PRO A 79 -3.77 -0.69 -0.79
C PRO A 79 -4.14 0.33 0.30
N VAL A 80 -4.57 1.52 -0.13
CA VAL A 80 -5.22 2.52 0.73
C VAL A 80 -6.73 2.25 0.76
N GLY A 81 -7.29 2.01 1.95
CA GLY A 81 -8.65 1.48 2.09
C GLY A 81 -9.75 2.35 1.46
N VAL A 82 -9.70 3.66 1.70
CA VAL A 82 -10.73 4.61 1.25
C VAL A 82 -10.75 4.75 -0.28
N TRP A 83 -9.60 4.57 -0.95
CA TRP A 83 -9.53 4.58 -2.41
C TRP A 83 -10.23 3.37 -3.03
N LEU A 84 -10.15 2.22 -2.38
CA LEU A 84 -10.86 1.01 -2.81
C LEU A 84 -12.36 1.04 -2.43
N ASP A 85 -12.72 1.73 -1.34
CA ASP A 85 -14.11 1.88 -0.89
C ASP A 85 -14.91 2.93 -1.66
N ALA A 86 -14.24 3.82 -2.40
CA ALA A 86 -14.91 4.82 -3.20
C ALA A 86 -15.95 4.17 -4.15
N PRO A 87 -17.20 4.70 -4.19
CA PRO A 87 -18.25 4.13 -5.03
C PRO A 87 -17.88 4.12 -6.52
N ALA A 88 -18.38 3.13 -7.25
CA ALA A 88 -18.25 3.08 -8.70
C ALA A 88 -18.76 4.38 -9.35
N GLY A 89 -18.00 4.93 -10.29
CA GLY A 89 -18.34 6.16 -11.00
C GLY A 89 -18.07 7.46 -10.22
N LYS A 90 -17.68 7.41 -8.94
CA LYS A 90 -17.25 8.61 -8.19
C LYS A 90 -15.73 8.75 -8.20
N PRO A 91 -15.18 9.95 -8.44
CA PRO A 91 -13.73 10.14 -8.35
C PRO A 91 -13.23 9.86 -6.93
N VAL A 92 -11.98 9.44 -6.85
CA VAL A 92 -11.22 9.22 -5.62
C VAL A 92 -10.40 10.46 -5.35
N ASP A 93 -10.45 10.96 -4.11
CA ASP A 93 -9.51 11.98 -3.66
C ASP A 93 -8.13 11.35 -3.40
N PHE A 94 -7.23 11.49 -4.38
CA PHE A 94 -5.86 11.02 -4.29
C PHE A 94 -4.97 12.15 -3.77
N GLY A 95 -5.09 12.43 -2.46
CA GLY A 95 -4.28 13.46 -1.79
C GLY A 95 -4.45 14.87 -2.38
N GLY A 96 -5.67 15.25 -2.76
CA GLY A 96 -6.02 16.51 -3.40
C GLY A 96 -6.24 16.41 -4.91
N LEU A 97 -5.90 15.27 -5.54
CA LEU A 97 -6.12 15.03 -6.97
C LEU A 97 -7.34 14.13 -7.20
N MET A 98 -8.41 14.68 -7.77
CA MET A 98 -9.58 13.90 -8.16
C MET A 98 -9.26 12.93 -9.28
N THR A 99 -9.24 11.65 -8.93
CA THR A 99 -8.76 10.56 -9.79
C THR A 99 -9.92 9.63 -10.18
N PRO A 100 -10.04 9.19 -11.44
CA PRO A 100 -11.08 8.23 -11.84
C PRO A 100 -11.04 6.94 -11.00
N ARG A 101 -12.21 6.44 -10.57
CA ARG A 101 -12.32 5.26 -9.71
C ARG A 101 -11.67 4.01 -10.29
N ASP A 102 -11.74 3.84 -11.61
CA ASP A 102 -11.23 2.67 -12.33
C ASP A 102 -9.69 2.57 -12.32
N ARG A 103 -8.99 3.58 -11.82
CA ARG A 103 -7.55 3.52 -11.56
C ARG A 103 -7.18 2.68 -10.35
N PHE A 104 -8.09 2.45 -9.41
CA PHE A 104 -7.86 1.70 -8.19
C PHE A 104 -8.52 0.33 -8.25
N LEU A 105 -7.98 -0.63 -7.50
CA LEU A 105 -8.54 -1.97 -7.38
C LEU A 105 -9.95 -1.95 -6.81
N THR A 106 -10.69 -3.03 -7.04
CA THR A 106 -11.87 -3.36 -6.24
C THR A 106 -11.50 -4.38 -5.16
N TRP A 107 -12.27 -4.45 -4.08
CA TRP A 107 -12.06 -5.49 -3.06
C TRP A 107 -12.21 -6.92 -3.59
N GLN A 108 -13.02 -7.11 -4.64
CA GLN A 108 -13.10 -8.39 -5.34
C GLN A 108 -11.76 -8.76 -6.01
N GLN A 109 -11.08 -7.79 -6.64
CA GLN A 109 -9.76 -8.01 -7.22
C GLN A 109 -8.70 -8.25 -6.13
N VAL A 110 -8.78 -7.57 -4.99
CA VAL A 110 -7.90 -7.84 -3.83
C VAL A 110 -8.07 -9.27 -3.33
N ARG A 111 -9.32 -9.76 -3.25
CA ARG A 111 -9.61 -11.15 -2.88
C ARG A 111 -8.95 -12.13 -3.85
N GLU A 112 -9.16 -11.97 -5.16
CA GLU A 112 -8.56 -12.87 -6.16
C GLU A 112 -7.03 -12.87 -6.11
N VAL A 113 -6.42 -11.70 -5.90
CA VAL A 113 -4.98 -11.57 -5.71
C VAL A 113 -4.52 -12.33 -4.46
N SER A 114 -5.24 -12.21 -3.35
CA SER A 114 -4.91 -12.90 -2.10
C SER A 114 -5.09 -14.42 -2.20
N ASP A 115 -6.16 -14.89 -2.86
CA ASP A 115 -6.50 -16.30 -3.05
C ASP A 115 -5.47 -17.04 -3.91
N SER A 116 -4.67 -16.31 -4.70
CA SER A 116 -3.57 -16.89 -5.48
C SER A 116 -2.46 -17.53 -4.65
N GLY A 117 -2.34 -17.15 -3.37
CA GLY A 117 -1.24 -17.55 -2.49
C GLY A 117 0.10 -16.87 -2.78
N LEU A 118 0.22 -16.06 -3.84
CA LEU A 118 1.46 -15.37 -4.20
C LEU A 118 1.62 -14.01 -3.54
N VAL A 119 0.52 -13.36 -3.17
CA VAL A 119 0.54 -11.95 -2.75
C VAL A 119 0.04 -11.80 -1.32
N GLU A 120 0.90 -11.28 -0.46
CA GLU A 120 0.53 -10.82 0.87
C GLU A 120 -0.17 -9.46 0.75
N ILE A 121 -1.35 -9.32 1.35
CA ILE A 121 -2.07 -8.04 1.39
C ILE A 121 -1.68 -7.30 2.68
N GLY A 122 -0.86 -6.25 2.52
CA GLY A 122 -0.48 -5.33 3.59
C GLY A 122 -1.49 -4.19 3.73
N ALA A 123 -1.29 -3.33 4.73
CA ALA A 123 -2.08 -2.12 4.94
C ALA A 123 -1.26 -0.86 4.59
N HIS A 124 -1.88 0.07 3.86
CA HIS A 124 -1.32 1.38 3.57
C HIS A 124 -2.22 2.50 4.12
N THR A 125 -2.69 2.35 5.36
CA THR A 125 -3.77 3.13 5.99
C THR A 125 -5.15 2.92 5.38
N TYR A 126 -6.19 3.31 6.10
CA TYR A 126 -7.54 3.45 5.55
C TYR A 126 -7.69 4.77 4.81
N ALA A 127 -7.42 5.91 5.47
CA ALA A 127 -7.71 7.24 4.93
C ALA A 127 -6.64 8.29 5.27
N SER A 128 -5.45 7.86 5.72
CA SER A 128 -4.38 8.77 6.18
C SER A 128 -3.26 8.98 5.16
N HIS A 129 -3.49 8.63 3.89
CA HIS A 129 -2.56 8.89 2.78
C HIS A 129 -2.78 10.27 2.13
N TYR A 130 -2.50 11.34 2.88
CA TYR A 130 -2.54 12.72 2.39
C TYR A 130 -1.61 13.64 3.21
N GLY A 131 -1.32 14.84 2.68
CA GLY A 131 -0.67 15.91 3.43
C GLY A 131 -1.69 16.70 4.25
N GLY A 132 -1.58 16.68 5.58
CA GLY A 132 -2.43 17.46 6.49
C GLY A 132 -1.71 18.71 6.99
N ILE A 133 -2.46 19.77 7.30
CA ILE A 133 -1.89 21.00 7.85
C ILE A 133 -1.23 20.67 9.21
N ALA A 134 0.05 20.97 9.33
CA ALA A 134 0.89 20.59 10.46
C ALA A 134 1.36 21.78 11.30
N ASN A 135 1.02 23.02 10.92
CA ASN A 135 1.31 24.21 11.71
C ASN A 135 0.38 25.41 11.34
N PRO A 136 0.39 26.50 12.13
CA PRO A 136 -0.41 27.69 11.86
C PRO A 136 -0.10 28.42 10.56
N GLN A 137 1.11 28.22 10.01
CA GLN A 137 1.55 28.84 8.76
C GLN A 137 0.94 28.14 7.53
N GLY A 138 0.32 26.97 7.70
CA GLY A 138 -0.32 26.22 6.63
C GLY A 138 0.57 25.18 5.95
N ASN A 139 1.76 24.88 6.50
CA ASN A 139 2.61 23.82 5.95
C ASN A 139 1.95 22.46 6.12
N THR A 140 2.11 21.58 5.12
CA THR A 140 1.52 20.24 5.13
C THR A 140 2.57 19.17 5.38
N GLU A 141 2.25 18.20 6.23
CA GLU A 141 3.07 17.02 6.53
C GLU A 141 2.23 15.73 6.38
N PRO A 142 2.85 14.53 6.25
CA PRO A 142 2.13 13.27 6.22
C PRO A 142 1.16 13.11 7.40
N ALA A 143 -0.14 13.03 7.12
CA ALA A 143 -1.18 13.01 8.15
C ALA A 143 -1.09 11.80 9.07
N VAL A 144 -0.60 10.67 8.58
CA VAL A 144 -0.42 9.43 9.35
C VAL A 144 0.63 9.56 10.47
N ALA A 145 1.63 10.43 10.30
CA ALA A 145 2.80 10.51 11.20
C ALA A 145 2.82 11.80 12.03
N ASN A 146 1.86 12.71 11.84
CA ASN A 146 1.88 14.04 12.44
C ASN A 146 0.54 14.38 13.11
N ARG A 147 0.63 15.13 14.22
CA ARG A 147 -0.51 15.82 14.82
C ARG A 147 -0.89 17.00 13.94
N LEU A 148 -2.15 17.08 13.57
CA LEU A 148 -2.62 18.10 12.65
C LEU A 148 -2.95 19.41 13.39
N TYR A 149 -2.79 20.54 12.71
CA TYR A 149 -3.23 21.84 13.20
C TYR A 149 -4.64 22.15 12.66
N ASP A 150 -5.59 22.34 13.56
CA ASP A 150 -6.93 22.82 13.21
C ASP A 150 -6.94 24.34 13.17
N ALA A 151 -6.87 24.90 11.96
CA ALA A 151 -6.91 26.34 11.72
C ALA A 151 -8.23 27.00 12.16
N LYS A 152 -9.33 26.25 12.26
CA LYS A 152 -10.62 26.80 12.72
C LYS A 152 -10.65 26.94 14.24
N GLN A 153 -10.03 25.99 14.95
CA GLN A 153 -9.95 26.01 16.42
C GLN A 153 -8.69 26.71 16.94
N GLY A 154 -7.74 27.02 16.06
CA GLY A 154 -6.50 27.69 16.41
C GLY A 154 -5.54 26.83 17.23
N ARG A 155 -5.66 25.50 17.19
CA ARG A 155 -4.89 24.58 18.03
C ARG A 155 -4.40 23.34 17.29
N TYR A 156 -3.38 22.70 17.85
CA TYR A 156 -3.00 21.36 17.45
C TYR A 156 -3.98 20.32 17.96
N GLU A 157 -4.09 19.23 17.21
CA GLU A 157 -4.59 17.94 17.67
C GLU A 157 -3.81 17.53 18.92
N SER A 158 -4.54 17.15 19.96
CA SER A 158 -3.94 16.58 21.17
C SER A 158 -3.38 15.19 20.89
N GLU A 159 -2.52 14.68 21.78
CA GLU A 159 -2.02 13.30 21.67
C GLU A 159 -3.16 12.26 21.69
N THR A 160 -4.20 12.49 22.49
CA THR A 160 -5.36 11.60 22.56
C THR A 160 -6.15 11.58 21.26
N GLU A 161 -6.42 12.75 20.67
CA GLU A 161 -7.13 12.86 19.39
C GLU A 161 -6.32 12.20 18.25
N TYR A 162 -5.01 12.43 18.22
CA TYR A 162 -4.08 11.79 17.28
C TYR A 162 -4.15 10.26 17.39
N ARG A 163 -3.99 9.73 18.62
CA ARG A 163 -4.05 8.29 18.87
C ARG A 163 -5.38 7.70 18.41
N GLN A 164 -6.50 8.33 18.77
CA GLN A 164 -7.84 7.88 18.35
C GLN A 164 -8.01 7.89 16.83
N ARG A 165 -7.50 8.91 16.14
CA ARG A 165 -7.53 8.99 14.68
C ARG A 165 -6.76 7.84 14.03
N ILE A 166 -5.53 7.59 14.48
CA ILE A 166 -4.69 6.52 13.93
C ILE A 166 -5.25 5.13 14.28
N GLU A 167 -5.71 4.91 15.51
CA GLU A 167 -6.34 3.64 15.92
C GLU A 167 -7.58 3.32 15.09
N LYS A 168 -8.43 4.34 14.84
CA LYS A 168 -9.62 4.18 14.00
C LYS A 168 -9.24 3.85 12.55
N ASP A 169 -8.22 4.51 12.01
CA ASP A 169 -7.70 4.26 10.67
C ASP A 169 -7.20 2.81 10.53
N VAL A 170 -6.33 2.37 11.44
CA VAL A 170 -5.80 1.01 11.52
C VAL A 170 -6.91 -0.03 11.65
N ALA A 171 -7.89 0.21 12.53
CA ALA A 171 -9.02 -0.71 12.73
C ALA A 171 -9.87 -0.85 11.47
N LEU A 172 -10.12 0.25 10.75
CA LEU A 172 -10.90 0.23 9.52
C LEU A 172 -10.19 -0.53 8.40
N ILE A 173 -8.92 -0.23 8.12
CA ILE A 173 -8.18 -0.95 7.07
C ILE A 173 -8.03 -2.44 7.40
N THR A 174 -7.75 -2.77 8.66
CA THR A 174 -7.71 -4.15 9.16
C THR A 174 -9.03 -4.87 8.87
N ARG A 175 -10.17 -4.27 9.24
CA ARG A 175 -11.49 -4.87 8.98
C ARG A 175 -11.75 -5.08 7.49
N ARG A 176 -11.41 -4.12 6.63
CA ARG A 176 -11.64 -4.21 5.18
C ARG A 176 -10.78 -5.31 4.55
N ILE A 177 -9.50 -5.38 4.89
CA ILE A 177 -8.60 -6.43 4.40
C ILE A 177 -9.08 -7.80 4.88
N THR A 178 -9.35 -7.97 6.18
CA THR A 178 -9.85 -9.24 6.73
C THR A 178 -11.15 -9.68 6.05
N ALA A 179 -12.09 -8.77 5.79
CA ALA A 179 -13.33 -9.10 5.08
C ALA A 179 -13.11 -9.50 3.61
N ALA A 180 -12.07 -8.97 2.97
CA ALA A 180 -11.73 -9.31 1.59
C ALA A 180 -10.98 -10.64 1.49
N THR A 181 -10.02 -10.89 2.37
CA THR A 181 -9.02 -11.98 2.24
C THR A 181 -9.18 -13.11 3.25
N GLY A 182 -10.00 -12.93 4.29
CA GLY A 182 -10.08 -13.83 5.45
C GLY A 182 -8.87 -13.75 6.39
N LYS A 183 -7.91 -12.84 6.16
CA LYS A 183 -6.67 -12.70 6.92
C LYS A 183 -6.49 -11.25 7.39
N ALA A 184 -6.14 -11.07 8.65
CA ALA A 184 -5.73 -9.75 9.14
C ALA A 184 -4.37 -9.37 8.52
N PRO A 185 -4.18 -8.10 8.10
CA PRO A 185 -2.90 -7.64 7.61
C PRO A 185 -1.87 -7.69 8.73
N ARG A 186 -0.69 -8.23 8.42
CA ARG A 186 0.48 -8.26 9.31
C ARG A 186 1.67 -7.47 8.76
N VAL A 187 1.47 -6.80 7.63
CA VAL A 187 2.43 -5.88 7.00
C VAL A 187 1.82 -4.50 6.97
N TRP A 188 2.60 -3.51 7.40
CA TRP A 188 2.25 -2.11 7.34
C TRP A 188 3.25 -1.37 6.45
N VAL A 189 2.74 -0.61 5.50
CA VAL A 189 3.56 0.28 4.65
C VAL A 189 3.17 1.70 5.00
N TRP A 190 4.13 2.54 5.39
CA TRP A 190 3.88 3.93 5.76
C TRP A 190 3.67 4.81 4.52
N PRO A 191 2.54 5.53 4.39
CA PRO A 191 2.40 6.59 3.41
C PRO A 191 3.62 7.52 3.40
N TYR A 192 4.14 7.80 2.21
CA TYR A 192 5.33 8.65 2.00
C TYR A 192 6.63 8.17 2.67
N GLY A 193 6.66 6.95 3.22
CA GLY A 193 7.80 6.44 3.99
C GLY A 193 7.99 7.12 5.35
N ALA A 194 6.99 7.87 5.83
CA ALA A 194 7.09 8.62 7.07
C ALA A 194 6.63 7.77 8.27
N ALA A 195 7.55 7.52 9.20
CA ALA A 195 7.25 6.97 10.53
C ALA A 195 7.44 8.09 11.57
N GLY A 196 6.47 8.23 12.47
CA GLY A 196 6.46 9.21 13.56
C GLY A 196 6.60 8.57 14.92
#